data_AF-A0A7U3ZKY6-F1
#
_entry.id   AF-A0A7U3ZKY6-F1
#
_cell.length_a   1.000
_cell.length_b   1.000
_cell.length_c   1.000
_cell.angle_alpha   90.00
_cell.angle_beta   90.00
_cell.angle_gamma   90.00
#
_symmetry.space_group_name_H-M   'P 1'
#
loop_
_entity.id
_entity.type
_entity.pdbx_description
1 polymer ?
#
loop_
_entity_poly.entity_id
_entity_poly.type
_entity_poly.pdbx_seq_one_letter_code
_entity_poly.pdbx_strand_id
1 'polypeptide(L)'
;MAAKMTTKQIHYVSGLILSLFVGLHLFNHLCSLVGAERHIAVMNTLRLGYRNSVIEALLLGAVAVQIGSGLRLFRIHRKTAVTPFQKLHVWTGLYLAIFFVIHVSAVLIGRGVLHLDTNFYFGVAGLNSFPFNLFFIPYYGLAVISFFGHVAAIHRQKMKAPLVGVSPNSQAIFLLVFSVVLTLVLMYGLTDHFHGVTIPSEYNILIGK
;
A
#
# COMPACT_ATOMS: atom_id res chain seq x y z
N MET A 1 21.16 25.35 14.15
CA MET A 1 20.77 25.68 12.75
C MET A 1 20.40 24.38 12.06
N ALA A 2 19.12 24.13 11.78
CA ALA A 2 18.69 22.87 11.15
C ALA A 2 19.19 22.82 9.68
N ALA A 3 19.90 21.77 9.31
CA ALA A 3 20.39 21.59 7.94
C ALA A 3 19.20 21.50 6.96
N LYS A 4 19.26 22.28 5.86
CA LYS A 4 18.23 22.30 4.83
C LYS A 4 18.21 20.95 4.08
N MET A 5 17.13 20.19 4.23
CA MET A 5 16.99 18.92 3.50
C MET A 5 16.76 19.15 2.01
N THR A 6 17.39 18.31 1.18
CA THR A 6 17.18 18.27 -0.27
C THR A 6 15.88 17.53 -0.61
N THR A 7 15.30 17.80 -1.80
CA THR A 7 14.10 17.09 -2.28
C THR A 7 14.27 15.56 -2.31
N LYS A 8 15.49 15.07 -2.61
CA LYS A 8 15.80 13.63 -2.59
C LYS A 8 15.74 13.04 -1.18
N GLN A 9 16.25 13.77 -0.19
CA GLN A 9 16.19 13.36 1.22
C GLN A 9 14.76 13.35 1.73
N ILE A 10 13.96 14.37 1.41
CA ILE A 10 12.55 14.45 1.80
C ILE A 10 11.75 13.28 1.19
N HIS A 11 11.95 12.98 -0.10
CA HIS A 11 11.35 11.81 -0.73
C HIS A 11 11.80 10.50 -0.04
N TYR A 12 13.09 10.34 0.25
CA TYR A 12 13.57 9.12 0.89
C TYR A 12 12.99 8.93 2.31
N VAL A 13 13.02 9.97 3.15
CA VAL A 13 12.52 9.91 4.53
C VAL A 13 11.01 9.67 4.57
N SER A 14 10.24 10.36 3.73
CA SER A 14 8.79 10.11 3.61
C SER A 14 8.50 8.68 3.15
N GLY A 15 9.30 8.13 2.22
CA GLY A 15 9.21 6.74 1.80
C GLY A 15 9.43 5.75 2.94
N LEU A 16 10.41 6.01 3.83
CA LEU A 16 10.64 5.18 5.02
C LEU A 16 9.47 5.22 6.00
N ILE A 17 8.95 6.43 6.28
CA ILE A 17 7.77 6.62 7.14
C ILE A 17 6.59 5.81 6.61
N LEU A 18 6.28 5.94 5.31
CA LEU A 18 5.19 5.19 4.69
C LEU A 18 5.47 3.69 4.65
N SER A 19 6.72 3.26 4.48
CA SER A 19 7.05 1.83 4.45
C SER A 19 6.76 1.18 5.79
N LEU A 20 7.04 1.87 6.91
CA LEU A 20 6.67 1.40 8.25
C LEU A 20 5.15 1.31 8.41
N PHE A 21 4.42 2.36 8.02
CA PHE A 21 2.96 2.36 8.08
C PHE A 21 2.34 1.26 7.23
N VAL A 22 2.80 1.09 5.97
CA VAL A 22 2.33 0.05 5.06
C VAL A 22 2.63 -1.35 5.63
N GLY A 23 3.79 -1.56 6.25
CA GLY A 23 4.09 -2.82 6.92
C GLY A 23 3.07 -3.18 8.00
N LEU A 24 2.77 -2.23 8.91
CA LEU A 24 1.75 -2.41 9.94
C LEU A 24 0.35 -2.57 9.35
N HIS A 25 0.04 -1.85 8.26
CA HIS A 25 -1.23 -1.90 7.57
C HIS A 25 -1.46 -3.27 6.90
N LEU A 26 -0.46 -3.81 6.21
CA LEU A 26 -0.53 -5.14 5.60
C LEU A 26 -0.56 -6.25 6.66
N PHE A 27 0.15 -6.08 7.78
CA PHE A 27 0.02 -6.98 8.93
C PHE A 27 -1.41 -7.01 9.46
N ASN A 28 -2.04 -5.84 9.63
CA ASN A 28 -3.44 -5.78 10.04
C ASN A 28 -4.37 -6.50 9.06
N HIS A 29 -4.12 -6.38 7.75
CA HIS A 29 -4.88 -7.13 6.74
C HIS A 29 -4.63 -8.64 6.82
N LEU A 30 -3.42 -9.10 7.13
CA LEU A 30 -3.15 -10.53 7.37
C LEU A 30 -3.98 -11.09 8.54
N CYS A 31 -4.34 -10.27 9.52
CA CYS A 31 -5.24 -10.71 10.60
C CYS A 31 -6.64 -11.10 10.11
N SER A 32 -7.04 -10.72 8.89
CA SER A 32 -8.32 -11.16 8.32
C SER A 32 -8.34 -12.65 7.98
N LEU A 33 -7.18 -13.32 7.91
CA LEU A 33 -7.10 -14.79 7.82
C LEU A 33 -7.77 -15.48 9.02
N VAL A 34 -7.85 -14.80 10.17
CA VAL A 34 -8.55 -15.30 11.36
C VAL A 34 -10.00 -14.84 11.39
N GLY A 35 -10.32 -13.75 10.68
CA GLY A 35 -11.67 -13.20 10.55
C GLY A 35 -11.72 -11.68 10.73
N ALA A 36 -12.87 -11.10 10.38
CA ALA A 36 -13.13 -9.66 10.43
C ALA A 36 -12.93 -9.07 11.84
N GLU A 37 -13.37 -9.78 12.89
CA GLU A 37 -13.24 -9.31 14.27
C GLU A 37 -11.78 -9.14 14.71
N ARG A 38 -10.90 -10.08 14.33
CA ARG A 38 -9.47 -9.99 14.66
C ARG A 38 -8.79 -8.86 13.91
N HIS A 39 -9.12 -8.69 12.62
CA HIS A 39 -8.68 -7.53 11.85
C HIS A 39 -9.11 -6.22 12.54
N ILE A 40 -10.38 -6.08 12.91
CA ILE A 40 -10.91 -4.86 13.53
C ILE A 40 -10.27 -4.59 14.90
N ALA A 41 -10.04 -5.63 15.71
CA ALA A 41 -9.40 -5.51 17.03
C ALA A 41 -7.96 -4.99 16.92
N VAL A 42 -7.15 -5.57 16.02
CA VAL A 42 -5.78 -5.11 15.75
C VAL A 42 -5.80 -3.69 15.16
N MET A 43 -6.73 -3.43 14.25
CA MET A 43 -6.89 -2.12 13.62
C MET A 43 -7.17 -1.04 14.67
N ASN A 44 -8.08 -1.28 15.61
CA ASN A 44 -8.40 -0.32 16.66
C ASN A 44 -7.20 -0.03 17.57
N THR A 45 -6.37 -1.03 17.88
CA THR A 45 -5.10 -0.82 18.58
C THR A 45 -4.15 0.07 17.78
N LEU A 46 -3.96 -0.23 16.49
CA LEU A 46 -3.06 0.56 15.63
C LEU A 46 -3.57 1.99 15.40
N ARG A 47 -4.89 2.20 15.36
CA ARG A 47 -5.54 3.52 15.21
C ARG A 47 -5.15 4.48 16.33
N LEU A 48 -4.90 3.99 17.55
CA LEU A 48 -4.39 4.82 18.65
C LEU A 48 -3.11 5.58 18.26
N GLY A 49 -2.27 4.96 17.42
CA GLY A 49 -1.10 5.59 16.82
C GLY A 49 -1.45 6.38 15.57
N TYR A 50 -1.86 5.71 14.50
CA TYR A 50 -1.89 6.35 13.17
C TYR A 50 -3.07 7.32 12.95
N ARG A 51 -4.09 7.32 13.80
CA ARG A 51 -5.16 8.35 13.83
C ARG A 51 -4.93 9.43 14.89
N ASN A 52 -3.79 9.43 15.57
CA ASN A 52 -3.38 10.60 16.35
C ASN A 52 -3.16 11.78 15.38
N SER A 53 -3.68 12.97 15.69
CA SER A 53 -3.68 14.11 14.76
C SER A 53 -2.28 14.48 14.23
N VAL A 54 -1.23 14.36 15.05
CA VAL A 54 0.15 14.67 14.65
C VAL A 54 0.69 13.58 13.72
N ILE A 55 0.54 12.32 14.09
CA ILE A 55 1.02 11.18 13.30
C ILE A 55 0.25 11.10 11.98
N GLU A 56 -1.06 11.29 12.01
CA GLU A 56 -1.90 11.31 10.82
C GLU A 56 -1.50 12.44 9.87
N ALA A 57 -1.31 13.66 10.36
CA ALA A 57 -0.82 14.77 9.54
C ALA A 57 0.55 14.47 8.91
N LEU A 58 1.45 13.84 9.66
CA LEU A 58 2.76 13.41 9.17
C LEU A 58 2.64 12.32 8.09
N LEU A 59 1.76 11.34 8.26
CA LEU A 59 1.49 10.29 7.27
C LEU A 59 0.88 10.88 5.99
N LEU A 60 -0.13 11.74 6.11
CA LEU A 60 -0.76 12.41 4.96
C LEU A 60 0.23 13.33 4.24
N GLY A 61 1.07 14.06 4.98
CA GLY A 61 2.17 14.85 4.42
C GLY A 61 3.18 13.97 3.66
N ALA A 62 3.55 12.81 4.22
CA ALA A 62 4.42 11.86 3.55
C ALA A 62 3.79 11.30 2.27
N VAL A 63 2.48 11.00 2.26
CA VAL A 63 1.73 10.62 1.05
C VAL A 63 1.78 11.72 0.00
N ALA A 64 1.48 12.97 0.36
CA ALA A 64 1.50 14.10 -0.57
C ALA A 64 2.89 14.31 -1.20
N VAL A 65 3.95 14.21 -0.38
CA VAL A 65 5.34 14.24 -0.85
C VAL A 65 5.59 13.10 -1.83
N GLN A 66 5.23 11.86 -1.48
CA GLN A 66 5.46 10.69 -2.33
C GLN A 66 4.74 10.80 -3.68
N ILE A 67 3.50 11.28 -3.71
CA ILE A 67 2.76 11.52 -4.95
C ILE A 67 3.49 12.58 -5.79
N GLY A 68 3.71 13.78 -5.25
CA GLY A 68 4.26 14.90 -6.03
C GLY A 68 5.68 14.64 -6.51
N SER A 69 6.56 14.15 -5.63
CA SER A 69 7.94 13.84 -5.98
C SER A 69 8.06 12.56 -6.82
N GLY A 70 7.23 11.55 -6.58
CA GLY A 70 7.18 10.32 -7.37
C GLY A 70 6.78 10.56 -8.82
N LEU A 71 5.75 11.39 -9.06
CA LEU A 71 5.34 11.78 -10.42
C LEU A 71 6.44 12.57 -11.15
N ARG A 72 7.13 13.47 -10.44
CA ARG A 72 8.30 14.17 -10.99
C ARG A 72 9.42 13.19 -11.35
N LEU A 73 9.76 12.25 -10.47
CA LEU A 73 10.79 11.25 -10.70
C LEU A 73 10.44 10.32 -11.87
N PHE A 74 9.17 9.92 -11.98
CA PHE A 74 8.67 9.17 -13.13
C PHE A 74 8.91 9.93 -14.43
N ARG A 75 8.51 11.21 -14.50
CA ARG A 75 8.68 12.04 -15.71
C ARG A 75 10.15 12.16 -16.14
N ILE A 76 11.07 12.28 -15.17
CA ILE A 76 12.51 12.39 -15.42
C ILE A 76 13.08 11.06 -15.93
N HIS A 77 12.78 9.94 -15.27
CA HIS A 77 13.50 8.68 -15.49
C HIS A 77 12.80 7.71 -16.46
N ARG A 78 11.53 7.95 -16.84
CA ARG A 78 10.77 7.04 -17.72
C ARG A 78 11.41 6.77 -19.08
N LYS A 79 12.25 7.69 -19.59
CA LYS A 79 12.95 7.54 -20.87
C LYS A 79 14.39 7.02 -20.72
N THR A 80 14.96 7.05 -19.52
CA THR A 80 16.37 6.69 -19.27
C THR A 80 16.52 5.38 -18.50
N ALA A 81 15.43 4.81 -17.99
CA ALA A 81 15.41 3.50 -17.34
C ALA A 81 15.65 2.38 -18.36
N VAL A 82 16.82 1.75 -18.31
CA VAL A 82 17.23 0.73 -19.27
C VAL A 82 17.10 -0.69 -18.70
N THR A 83 17.53 -0.92 -17.46
CA THR A 83 17.50 -2.26 -16.86
C THR A 83 16.11 -2.66 -16.37
N PRO A 84 15.80 -3.96 -16.24
CA PRO A 84 14.50 -4.42 -15.72
C PRO A 84 14.15 -3.80 -14.36
N PHE A 85 15.09 -3.77 -13.41
CA PHE A 85 14.84 -3.18 -12.09
C PHE A 85 14.73 -1.64 -12.13
N GLN A 86 15.39 -0.94 -13.05
CA GLN A 86 15.15 0.49 -13.23
C GLN A 86 13.74 0.75 -13.77
N LYS A 87 13.29 -0.01 -14.77
CA LYS A 87 11.93 0.09 -15.30
C LYS A 87 10.89 -0.25 -14.23
N LEU A 88 11.11 -1.33 -13.49
CA LEU A 88 10.27 -1.74 -12.38
C LEU A 88 10.14 -0.61 -11.34
N HIS A 89 11.25 0.01 -10.92
CA HIS A 89 11.24 1.12 -9.97
C HIS A 89 10.34 2.28 -10.45
N VAL A 90 10.49 2.68 -11.71
CA VAL A 90 9.77 3.79 -12.31
C VAL A 90 8.27 3.50 -12.43
N TRP A 91 7.90 2.33 -12.96
CA TRP A 91 6.49 1.98 -13.19
C TRP A 91 5.73 1.65 -11.91
N THR A 92 6.36 0.94 -10.96
CA THR A 92 5.76 0.71 -9.64
C THR A 92 5.60 2.01 -8.86
N GLY A 93 6.56 2.93 -8.97
CA GLY A 93 6.45 4.27 -8.37
C GLY A 93 5.27 5.07 -8.94
N LEU A 94 5.04 5.01 -10.25
CA LEU A 94 3.87 5.64 -10.86
C LEU A 94 2.57 5.01 -10.36
N TYR A 95 2.50 3.67 -10.34
CA TYR A 95 1.32 2.95 -9.86
C TYR A 95 1.00 3.33 -8.41
N LEU A 96 2.00 3.34 -7.52
CA LEU A 96 1.83 3.72 -6.11
C LEU A 96 1.33 5.16 -5.96
N ALA A 97 1.82 6.10 -6.78
CA ALA A 97 1.31 7.48 -6.75
C ALA A 97 -0.18 7.55 -7.10
N ILE A 98 -0.61 6.83 -8.16
CA ILE A 98 -2.03 6.75 -8.55
C ILE A 98 -2.85 6.03 -7.47
N PHE A 99 -2.32 4.92 -6.94
CA PHE A 99 -2.95 4.15 -5.87
C PHE A 99 -3.20 5.04 -4.66
N PHE A 100 -2.20 5.80 -4.20
CA PHE A 100 -2.37 6.70 -3.05
C PHE A 100 -3.41 7.78 -3.29
N VAL A 101 -3.47 8.37 -4.49
CA VAL A 101 -4.52 9.36 -4.82
C VAL A 101 -5.90 8.75 -4.64
N ILE A 102 -6.15 7.57 -5.23
CA ILE A 102 -7.48 6.94 -5.18
C ILE A 102 -7.78 6.41 -3.77
N HIS A 103 -6.86 5.64 -3.20
CA HIS A 103 -7.05 4.91 -1.95
C HIS A 103 -7.23 5.85 -0.77
N VAL A 104 -6.32 6.82 -0.61
CA VAL A 104 -6.36 7.75 0.52
C VAL A 104 -7.56 8.68 0.39
N SER A 105 -7.90 9.14 -0.82
CA SER A 105 -9.11 9.93 -1.03
C SER A 105 -10.37 9.15 -0.64
N ALA A 106 -10.47 7.88 -1.04
CA ALA A 106 -11.61 7.04 -0.67
C ALA A 106 -11.74 6.89 0.86
N VAL A 107 -10.64 6.64 1.58
CA VAL A 107 -10.65 6.54 3.05
C VAL A 107 -11.01 7.88 3.71
N LEU A 108 -10.50 9.00 3.21
CA LEU A 108 -10.80 10.31 3.77
C LEU A 108 -12.24 10.74 3.49
N ILE A 109 -12.77 10.47 2.28
CA ILE A 109 -14.17 10.73 1.91
C ILE A 109 -15.10 9.82 2.72
N GLY A 110 -14.78 8.53 2.83
CA GLY A 110 -15.56 7.57 3.62
C GLY A 110 -15.74 8.04 5.06
N ARG A 111 -14.66 8.52 5.69
CA ARG A 111 -14.71 9.02 7.07
C ARG A 111 -15.32 10.42 7.19
N GLY A 112 -14.88 11.36 6.35
CA GLY A 112 -15.17 12.79 6.52
C GLY A 112 -16.48 13.25 5.88
N VAL A 113 -16.97 12.54 4.86
CA VAL A 113 -18.17 12.90 4.09
C VAL A 113 -19.27 11.88 4.28
N LEU A 114 -18.95 10.58 4.16
CA LEU A 114 -19.95 9.52 4.31
C LEU A 114 -20.18 9.10 5.76
N HIS A 115 -19.36 9.60 6.69
CA HIS A 115 -19.40 9.26 8.12
C HIS A 115 -19.34 7.76 8.42
N LEU A 116 -18.70 6.99 7.54
CA LEU A 116 -18.48 5.56 7.71
C LEU A 116 -17.22 5.31 8.54
N ASP A 117 -17.25 4.26 9.35
CA ASP A 117 -15.99 3.74 9.88
C ASP A 117 -15.22 3.05 8.76
N THR A 118 -14.06 3.60 8.40
CA THR A 118 -13.17 3.03 7.38
C THR A 118 -12.41 1.81 7.92
N ASN A 119 -13.18 0.77 8.26
CA ASN A 119 -12.75 -0.48 8.87
C ASN A 119 -12.62 -1.62 7.84
N PHE A 120 -12.59 -2.87 8.31
CA PHE A 120 -12.58 -4.06 7.47
C PHE A 120 -13.66 -4.02 6.38
N TYR A 121 -14.92 -3.83 6.76
CA TYR A 121 -16.07 -3.86 5.86
C TYR A 121 -16.01 -2.76 4.80
N PHE A 122 -15.57 -1.54 5.18
CA PHE A 122 -15.31 -0.48 4.22
C PHE A 122 -14.29 -0.90 3.14
N GLY A 123 -13.19 -1.53 3.56
CA GLY A 123 -12.13 -1.96 2.66
C GLY A 123 -12.52 -3.12 1.75
N VAL A 124 -13.37 -4.03 2.23
CA VAL A 124 -13.72 -5.26 1.50
C VAL A 124 -15.06 -5.20 0.76
N ALA A 125 -15.87 -4.14 0.94
CA ALA A 125 -17.17 -3.99 0.31
C ALA A 125 -17.11 -4.13 -1.21
N GLY A 126 -16.26 -3.35 -1.87
CA GLY A 126 -16.05 -3.44 -3.32
C GLY A 126 -15.35 -4.74 -3.75
N LEU A 127 -14.47 -5.29 -2.91
CA LEU A 127 -13.75 -6.54 -3.20
C LEU A 127 -14.69 -7.76 -3.22
N ASN A 128 -15.74 -7.75 -2.40
CA ASN A 128 -16.68 -8.86 -2.22
C ASN A 128 -18.02 -8.65 -2.92
N SER A 129 -18.15 -7.62 -3.77
CA SER A 129 -19.39 -7.30 -4.47
C SER A 129 -19.17 -7.27 -5.98
N PHE A 130 -19.90 -8.10 -6.72
CA PHE A 130 -19.92 -8.01 -8.18
C PHE A 130 -20.81 -6.82 -8.63
N PRO A 131 -20.42 -6.04 -9.65
CA PRO A 131 -19.23 -6.17 -10.49
C PRO A 131 -17.99 -5.41 -9.99
N PHE A 132 -18.06 -4.75 -8.83
CA PHE A 132 -16.99 -3.92 -8.29
C PHE A 132 -15.68 -4.70 -8.07
N ASN A 133 -15.78 -5.97 -7.72
CA ASN A 133 -14.63 -6.86 -7.52
C ASN A 133 -13.70 -6.93 -8.75
N LEU A 134 -14.23 -6.79 -9.96
CA LEU A 134 -13.44 -6.74 -11.21
C LEU A 134 -12.45 -5.57 -11.23
N PHE A 135 -12.77 -4.47 -10.55
CA PHE A 135 -11.86 -3.35 -10.36
C PHE A 135 -10.98 -3.55 -9.12
N PHE A 136 -11.58 -3.90 -7.97
CA PHE A 136 -10.87 -3.91 -6.69
C PHE A 136 -9.84 -5.04 -6.55
N ILE A 137 -10.06 -6.21 -7.17
CA ILE A 137 -9.08 -7.32 -7.15
C ILE A 137 -7.76 -6.88 -7.81
N PRO A 138 -7.73 -6.47 -9.10
CA PRO A 138 -6.48 -6.03 -9.72
C PRO A 138 -5.95 -4.74 -9.10
N TYR A 139 -6.81 -3.83 -8.65
CA TYR A 139 -6.40 -2.60 -7.99
C TYR A 139 -5.65 -2.85 -6.67
N TYR A 140 -6.20 -3.64 -5.75
CA TYR A 140 -5.50 -3.93 -4.50
C TYR A 140 -4.32 -4.89 -4.71
N GLY A 141 -4.46 -5.88 -5.58
CA GLY A 141 -3.37 -6.82 -5.86
C GLY A 141 -2.14 -6.13 -6.46
N LEU A 142 -2.33 -5.26 -7.45
CA LEU A 142 -1.23 -4.50 -8.03
C LEU A 142 -0.61 -3.50 -7.05
N ALA A 143 -1.35 -3.02 -6.05
CA ALA A 143 -0.80 -2.13 -5.01
C ALA A 143 0.25 -2.84 -4.16
N VAL A 144 -0.05 -4.06 -3.68
CA VAL A 144 0.88 -4.87 -2.89
C VAL A 144 2.10 -5.26 -3.73
N ILE A 145 1.88 -5.76 -4.95
CA ILE A 145 2.96 -6.13 -5.88
C ILE A 145 3.82 -4.91 -6.22
N SER A 146 3.21 -3.74 -6.46
CA SER A 146 3.96 -2.52 -6.76
C SER A 146 4.76 -2.02 -5.56
N PHE A 147 4.21 -2.10 -4.34
CA PHE A 147 4.94 -1.70 -3.14
C PHE A 147 6.23 -2.53 -2.96
N PHE A 148 6.11 -3.85 -2.96
CA PHE A 148 7.29 -4.72 -2.82
C PHE A 148 8.18 -4.70 -4.06
N GLY A 149 7.63 -4.51 -5.26
CA GLY A 149 8.42 -4.32 -6.48
C GLY A 149 9.25 -3.03 -6.45
N HIS A 150 8.69 -1.96 -5.90
CA HIS A 150 9.40 -0.70 -5.68
C HIS A 150 10.55 -0.89 -4.68
N VAL A 151 10.28 -1.55 -3.55
CA VAL A 151 11.30 -1.91 -2.54
C VAL A 151 12.37 -2.82 -3.12
N ALA A 152 11.99 -3.85 -3.88
CA ALA A 152 12.92 -4.78 -4.54
C ALA A 152 13.85 -4.06 -5.51
N ALA A 153 13.34 -3.11 -6.27
CA ALA A 153 14.14 -2.30 -7.19
C ALA A 153 15.14 -1.39 -6.47
N ILE A 154 14.71 -0.74 -5.38
CA ILE A 154 15.60 0.08 -4.53
C ILE A 154 16.67 -0.82 -3.89
N HIS A 155 16.27 -1.96 -3.33
CA HIS A 155 17.15 -2.95 -2.72
C HIS A 155 18.22 -3.38 -3.72
N ARG A 156 17.81 -3.77 -4.93
CA ARG A 156 18.75 -4.20 -5.99
C ARG A 156 19.75 -3.13 -6.39
N GLN A 157 19.34 -1.85 -6.39
CA GLN A 157 20.19 -0.72 -6.76
C GLN A 157 21.16 -0.31 -5.65
N LYS A 158 20.75 -0.43 -4.38
CA LYS A 158 21.53 0.02 -3.22
C LYS A 158 22.40 -1.08 -2.61
N MET A 159 21.95 -2.33 -2.64
CA MET A 159 22.66 -3.45 -2.03
C MET A 159 23.80 -3.94 -2.95
N LYS A 160 25.03 -3.89 -2.43
CA LYS A 160 26.25 -4.26 -3.15
C LYS A 160 26.85 -5.60 -2.71
N ALA A 161 26.52 -6.06 -1.51
CA ALA A 161 27.08 -7.28 -0.92
C ALA A 161 26.03 -8.40 -0.84
N PRO A 162 26.42 -9.67 -0.94
CA PRO A 162 25.53 -10.78 -0.61
C PRO A 162 25.19 -10.77 0.89
N LEU A 163 24.00 -11.25 1.24
CA LEU A 163 23.58 -11.50 2.61
C LEU A 163 23.39 -13.01 2.77
N VAL A 164 24.09 -13.63 3.74
CA VAL A 164 24.05 -15.08 3.98
C VAL A 164 24.26 -15.90 2.69
N GLY A 165 25.22 -15.49 1.85
CA GLY A 165 25.53 -16.15 0.58
C GLY A 165 24.54 -15.91 -0.57
N VAL A 166 23.42 -15.23 -0.33
CA VAL A 166 22.42 -14.91 -1.36
C VAL A 166 22.78 -13.59 -2.06
N SER A 167 22.80 -13.58 -3.39
CA SER A 167 23.11 -12.37 -4.16
C SER A 167 22.03 -11.28 -4.00
N PRO A 168 22.38 -9.98 -4.14
CA PRO A 168 21.39 -8.89 -4.15
C PRO A 168 20.29 -9.06 -5.20
N ASN A 169 20.62 -9.72 -6.32
CA ASN A 169 19.66 -10.01 -7.38
C ASN A 169 18.63 -11.06 -6.94
N SER A 170 19.10 -12.15 -6.35
CA SER A 170 18.25 -13.21 -5.82
C SER A 170 17.36 -12.71 -4.67
N GLN A 171 17.88 -11.83 -3.80
CA GLN A 171 17.09 -11.19 -2.74
C GLN A 171 15.98 -10.31 -3.31
N ALA A 172 16.27 -9.52 -4.35
CA ALA A 172 15.25 -8.70 -5.01
C ALA A 172 14.18 -9.55 -5.71
N ILE A 173 14.57 -10.66 -6.34
CA ILE A 173 13.62 -11.62 -6.93
C ILE A 173 12.76 -12.27 -5.84
N PHE A 174 13.36 -12.64 -4.70
CA PHE A 174 12.60 -13.16 -3.56
C PHE A 174 11.51 -12.18 -3.10
N LEU A 175 11.83 -10.89 -2.98
CA LEU A 175 10.84 -9.86 -2.63
C LEU A 175 9.68 -9.80 -3.64
N LEU A 176 9.96 -9.98 -4.93
CA LEU A 176 8.92 -10.04 -5.96
C LEU A 176 8.02 -11.27 -5.82
N VAL A 177 8.61 -12.45 -5.66
CA VAL A 177 7.84 -13.69 -5.47
C VAL A 177 7.01 -13.61 -4.18
N PHE A 178 7.62 -13.15 -3.09
CA PHE A 178 6.95 -12.91 -1.82
C PHE A 178 5.74 -11.98 -1.99
N SER A 179 5.85 -10.92 -2.79
CA SER A 179 4.74 -10.00 -3.01
C SER A 179 3.53 -10.64 -3.68
N VAL A 180 3.75 -11.57 -4.63
CA VAL A 180 2.67 -12.30 -5.30
C VAL A 180 2.01 -13.26 -4.32
N VAL A 181 2.80 -14.03 -3.57
CA VAL A 181 2.28 -14.96 -2.55
C VAL A 181 1.49 -14.19 -1.49
N LEU A 182 2.06 -13.11 -0.95
CA LEU A 182 1.40 -12.27 0.03
C LEU A 182 0.09 -11.69 -0.51
N THR A 183 0.06 -11.26 -1.77
CA THR A 183 -1.16 -10.78 -2.41
C THR A 183 -2.25 -11.85 -2.43
N LEU A 184 -1.92 -13.08 -2.81
CA LEU A 184 -2.88 -14.19 -2.81
C LEU A 184 -3.38 -14.52 -1.40
N VAL A 185 -2.49 -14.52 -0.41
CA VAL A 185 -2.85 -14.74 1.01
C VAL A 185 -3.77 -13.64 1.53
N LEU A 186 -3.49 -12.38 1.21
CA LEU A 186 -4.35 -11.26 1.57
C LEU A 186 -5.72 -11.36 0.90
N MET A 187 -5.78 -11.69 -0.40
CA MET A 187 -7.07 -11.88 -1.10
C MET A 187 -7.88 -13.00 -0.46
N TYR A 188 -7.23 -14.12 -0.12
CA TYR A 188 -7.87 -15.23 0.57
C TYR A 188 -8.48 -14.78 1.91
N GLY A 189 -7.73 -14.08 2.75
CA GLY A 189 -8.25 -13.58 4.03
C GLY A 189 -9.32 -12.49 3.89
N LEU A 190 -9.18 -11.57 2.93
CA LEU A 190 -10.10 -10.42 2.77
C LEU A 190 -11.43 -10.80 2.08
N THR A 191 -11.52 -12.01 1.54
CA THR A 191 -12.72 -12.55 0.90
C THR A 191 -13.38 -13.68 1.70
N ASP A 192 -13.05 -13.77 2.99
CA ASP A 192 -13.45 -14.89 3.84
C ASP A 192 -13.19 -16.26 3.19
N HIS A 193 -11.92 -16.49 2.85
CA HIS A 193 -11.48 -17.74 2.25
C HIS A 193 -12.13 -18.02 0.88
N PHE A 194 -12.41 -16.96 0.12
CA PHE A 194 -13.17 -16.93 -1.14
C PHE A 194 -14.67 -17.29 -1.05
N HIS A 195 -15.24 -17.39 0.16
CA HIS A 195 -16.70 -17.55 0.32
C HIS A 195 -17.47 -16.24 0.13
N GLY A 196 -16.77 -15.11 0.20
CA GLY A 196 -17.37 -13.77 0.17
C GLY A 196 -17.72 -13.28 1.57
N VAL A 197 -17.58 -11.97 1.78
CA VAL A 197 -17.94 -11.31 3.04
C VAL A 197 -19.34 -10.70 2.94
N THR A 198 -20.21 -11.01 3.91
CA THR A 198 -21.49 -10.31 4.07
C THR A 198 -21.23 -8.86 4.49
N ILE A 199 -21.60 -7.92 3.62
CA ILE A 199 -21.37 -6.49 3.83
C ILE A 199 -22.52 -5.89 4.66
N PRO A 200 -22.25 -5.25 5.81
CA PRO A 200 -23.27 -4.57 6.59
C PRO A 200 -23.94 -3.44 5.80
N SER A 201 -25.23 -3.20 6.06
CA SER A 201 -26.06 -2.27 5.29
C SER A 201 -25.53 -0.83 5.26
N GLU A 202 -24.83 -0.39 6.31
CA GLU A 202 -24.19 0.93 6.35
C GLU A 202 -23.15 1.15 5.22
N TYR A 203 -22.53 0.07 4.69
CA TYR A 203 -21.56 0.15 3.59
C TYR A 203 -22.19 -0.03 2.21
N ASN A 204 -23.51 -0.23 2.10
CA ASN A 204 -24.19 -0.45 0.82
C ASN A 204 -24.01 0.72 -0.16
N ILE A 205 -23.88 1.95 0.36
CA ILE A 205 -23.60 3.16 -0.44
C ILE A 205 -22.32 3.01 -1.29
N LEU A 206 -21.35 2.20 -0.85
CA LEU A 206 -20.10 1.95 -1.57
C LEU A 206 -20.27 1.03 -2.79
N ILE A 207 -21.38 0.27 -2.82
CA ILE A 207 -21.64 -0.79 -3.80
C ILE A 207 -23.01 -0.61 -4.48
N GLY A 208 -23.62 0.57 -4.36
CA GLY A 208 -24.86 0.92 -5.06
C GLY A 208 -26.08 0.11 -4.63
N LYS A 209 -26.16 -0.27 -3.35
CA LYS A 209 -27.32 -0.95 -2.75
C LYS A 209 -28.07 -0.05 -1.78
#